data_AF-A0A2G9H5U0-F1
#
_entry.id   AF-A0A2G9H5U0-F1
#
_cell.length_a   1.000
_cell.length_b   1.000
_cell.length_c   1.000
_cell.angle_alpha   90.00
_cell.angle_beta   90.00
_cell.angle_gamma   90.00
#
_symmetry.space_group_name_H-M   'P 1'
#
loop_
_entity.id
_entity.type
_entity.pdbx_description
1 polymer ?
#
loop_
_entity_poly.entity_id
_entity_poly.type
_entity_poly.pdbx_seq_one_letter_code
_entity_poly.pdbx_strand_id
1 'polypeptide(L)'
;MAARNRQPYKPINRRNYSPSSSSYSNSTKSHIPKHSNPNSDNSRITHVNKTTSRRWDNDDSSRNNGDDDNQDFPTLVGTCPFMCPVEERERRERLRDLAVFERLHGNPAKTSPTLAVKKFCRTISTKDVQACDVRPVPVLEDTLNYLLNLLHSSDRPFEVVHDFIFDRTRSIRQDLSMQNVVNDQVIRMYERMVKFHIVSYHLLHKSSGTPNTASMCHLNAEQLMKALTTLFNMYEANRASQSICHNEAEFCSVYLLLHLGSDNQGEPLSLWFRRIRSPIMKSREMCFARRILRYYRLGNYKQFIRSAEEEASFLQYCIIEPYINEVRILALSCVSYGGYKLQPYPLVHLSKLLMMKESDIESLCIDCGLEISSDETEKGLLTNKQSVMSKPPRGLQKYYPMDSERIERLCGEILNL
;
A
#
# COMPACT_ATOMS: atom_id res chain seq x y z
N MET A 1 -51.67 -68.37 31.51
CA MET A 1 -52.25 -67.01 31.54
C MET A 1 -51.23 -66.04 30.97
N ALA A 2 -51.65 -65.26 29.95
CA ALA A 2 -51.02 -64.07 29.34
C ALA A 2 -49.52 -64.16 28.95
N ALA A 3 -49.13 -64.37 27.68
CA ALA A 3 -49.23 -63.48 26.50
C ALA A 3 -48.55 -62.11 26.65
N ARG A 4 -47.41 -61.89 25.97
CA ARG A 4 -47.30 -60.87 24.90
C ARG A 4 -46.01 -60.97 24.09
N ASN A 5 -46.23 -60.92 22.78
CA ASN A 5 -45.29 -61.02 21.66
C ASN A 5 -44.56 -59.71 21.38
N ARG A 6 -43.41 -59.87 20.71
CA ARG A 6 -42.68 -58.90 19.89
C ARG A 6 -43.58 -58.13 18.91
N GLN A 7 -43.27 -56.86 18.64
CA GLN A 7 -43.21 -56.28 17.29
C GLN A 7 -42.47 -54.91 17.27
N PRO A 8 -41.97 -54.47 16.09
CA PRO A 8 -40.85 -53.54 15.94
C PRO A 8 -41.30 -52.08 15.69
N TYR A 9 -40.43 -51.11 16.01
CA TYR A 9 -40.61 -49.72 15.62
C TYR A 9 -40.20 -49.49 14.16
N LYS A 10 -41.12 -48.91 13.39
CA LYS A 10 -41.01 -48.51 11.98
C LYS A 10 -40.36 -47.13 11.81
N PRO A 11 -39.81 -46.84 10.61
CA PRO A 11 -39.10 -45.60 10.29
C PRO A 11 -40.04 -44.48 9.82
N ILE A 12 -39.60 -43.23 10.00
CA ILE A 12 -40.26 -42.03 9.47
C ILE A 12 -39.75 -41.74 8.05
N ASN A 13 -40.69 -41.74 7.11
CA ASN A 13 -40.65 -41.30 5.71
C ASN A 13 -40.64 -39.75 5.66
N ARG A 14 -39.85 -39.03 4.84
CA ARG A 14 -40.09 -38.61 3.42
C ARG A 14 -39.32 -37.26 3.28
N ARG A 15 -38.69 -36.83 2.19
CA ARG A 15 -38.94 -36.91 0.73
C ARG A 15 -37.65 -36.53 -0.02
N ASN A 16 -37.28 -37.33 -1.02
CA ASN A 16 -36.42 -36.91 -2.14
C ASN A 16 -37.25 -36.09 -3.15
N TYR A 17 -36.64 -35.16 -3.88
CA TYR A 17 -36.88 -34.96 -5.32
C TYR A 17 -35.74 -34.17 -5.98
N SER A 18 -35.25 -34.73 -7.10
CA SER A 18 -34.14 -34.32 -7.97
C SER A 18 -34.48 -33.09 -8.84
N PRO A 19 -33.49 -32.47 -9.52
CA PRO A 19 -33.66 -31.24 -10.27
C PRO A 19 -34.15 -31.51 -11.70
N SER A 20 -35.17 -30.77 -12.14
CA SER A 20 -35.67 -30.79 -13.51
C SER A 20 -35.14 -29.60 -14.32
N SER A 21 -34.50 -29.93 -15.44
CA SER A 21 -34.31 -29.11 -16.62
C SER A 21 -35.62 -28.58 -17.21
N SER A 22 -35.63 -27.34 -17.69
CA SER A 22 -36.46 -26.95 -18.83
C SER A 22 -35.85 -25.80 -19.62
N SER A 23 -35.56 -26.10 -20.87
CA SER A 23 -35.33 -25.19 -21.99
C SER A 23 -36.65 -24.59 -22.45
N TYR A 24 -36.73 -23.27 -22.66
CA TYR A 24 -37.59 -22.67 -23.69
C TYR A 24 -36.97 -21.37 -24.21
N SER A 25 -36.77 -21.37 -25.52
CA SER A 25 -36.48 -20.24 -26.40
C SER A 25 -37.64 -19.25 -26.46
N ASN A 26 -37.34 -17.95 -26.53
CA ASN A 26 -38.06 -17.06 -27.43
C ASN A 26 -37.22 -15.84 -27.82
N SER A 27 -37.23 -15.62 -29.13
CA SER A 27 -36.64 -14.53 -29.88
C SER A 27 -37.36 -13.20 -29.68
N THR A 28 -36.62 -12.11 -29.54
CA THR A 28 -37.11 -10.80 -30.01
C THR A 28 -35.97 -9.92 -30.48
N LYS A 29 -36.12 -9.49 -31.74
CA LYS A 29 -35.31 -8.51 -32.46
C LYS A 29 -35.17 -7.20 -31.67
N SER A 30 -33.97 -6.60 -31.66
CA SER A 30 -33.82 -5.17 -31.41
C SER A 30 -33.00 -4.52 -32.54
N HIS A 31 -33.63 -3.49 -33.10
CA HIS A 31 -33.20 -2.69 -34.23
C HIS A 31 -31.97 -1.84 -33.91
N ILE A 32 -31.07 -1.75 -34.89
CA ILE A 32 -30.13 -0.65 -35.08
C ILE A 32 -30.90 0.55 -35.64
N PRO A 33 -30.56 1.78 -35.23
CA PRO A 33 -30.42 2.85 -36.22
C PRO A 33 -29.04 3.52 -36.17
N LYS A 34 -28.50 3.74 -37.38
CA LYS A 34 -27.40 4.64 -37.71
C LYS A 34 -27.94 6.06 -37.96
N HIS A 35 -26.98 6.99 -38.07
CA HIS A 35 -27.04 8.39 -38.57
C HIS A 35 -27.23 9.43 -37.45
N SER A 36 -26.54 10.57 -37.42
CA SER A 36 -25.60 11.23 -38.35
C SER A 36 -25.10 12.52 -37.68
N ASN A 37 -23.86 12.93 -37.96
CA ASN A 37 -23.38 14.31 -37.73
C ASN A 37 -24.14 15.31 -38.64
N PRO A 38 -24.29 16.58 -38.25
CA PRO A 38 -23.33 17.59 -38.74
C PRO A 38 -23.03 18.82 -37.81
N ASN A 39 -21.82 19.33 -38.01
CA ASN A 39 -21.31 20.72 -37.99
C ASN A 39 -21.44 21.70 -36.80
N SER A 40 -20.25 22.24 -36.47
CA SER A 40 -19.85 23.61 -36.09
C SER A 40 -20.70 24.43 -35.12
N ASP A 41 -20.07 24.90 -34.03
CA ASP A 41 -19.80 26.34 -33.91
C ASP A 41 -18.75 26.70 -32.85
N ASN A 42 -17.97 27.72 -33.21
CA ASN A 42 -16.99 28.43 -32.40
C ASN A 42 -17.70 29.26 -31.32
N SER A 43 -17.31 29.13 -30.05
CA SER A 43 -17.35 30.28 -29.14
C SER A 43 -16.31 30.20 -28.02
N ARG A 44 -15.64 31.33 -27.88
CA ARG A 44 -14.52 31.66 -27.02
C ARG A 44 -15.10 32.11 -25.68
N ILE A 45 -14.88 31.37 -24.59
CA ILE A 45 -15.22 31.82 -23.23
C ILE A 45 -13.98 31.73 -22.35
N THR A 46 -13.47 32.92 -22.01
CA THR A 46 -12.49 33.18 -20.95
C THR A 46 -13.08 32.78 -19.59
N HIS A 47 -12.49 31.79 -18.93
CA HIS A 47 -12.77 31.50 -17.52
C HIS A 47 -11.56 31.79 -16.64
N VAL A 48 -11.74 32.80 -15.79
CA VAL A 48 -10.94 33.09 -14.61
C VAL A 48 -11.09 31.92 -13.64
N ASN A 49 -10.01 31.20 -13.35
CA ASN A 49 -10.03 30.10 -12.38
C ASN A 49 -9.95 30.66 -10.96
N LYS A 50 -11.09 30.71 -10.26
CA LYS A 50 -11.15 30.77 -8.80
C LYS A 50 -10.63 29.45 -8.22
N THR A 51 -9.48 29.51 -7.58
CA THR A 51 -8.94 28.44 -6.72
C THR A 51 -9.88 28.23 -5.53
N THR A 52 -10.53 27.07 -5.49
CA THR A 52 -11.32 26.61 -4.34
C THR A 52 -10.50 25.56 -3.58
N SER A 53 -9.94 25.96 -2.44
CA SER A 53 -9.38 25.02 -1.46
C SER A 53 -10.56 24.27 -0.83
N ARG A 54 -10.63 22.95 -1.04
CA ARG A 54 -11.66 22.10 -0.42
C ARG A 54 -11.20 21.69 0.97
N ARG A 55 -11.81 22.33 1.99
CA ARG A 55 -11.83 21.85 3.38
C ARG A 55 -12.51 20.48 3.46
N TRP A 56 -12.02 19.64 4.36
CA TRP A 56 -12.58 18.34 4.68
C TRP A 56 -13.63 18.55 5.77
N ASP A 57 -14.90 18.37 5.46
CA ASP A 57 -15.97 18.34 6.45
C ASP A 57 -16.58 16.94 6.53
N ASN A 58 -16.65 16.42 7.75
CA ASN A 58 -17.45 15.27 8.14
C ASN A 58 -18.92 15.69 8.24
N ASP A 59 -19.79 14.77 7.88
CA ASP A 59 -21.24 14.86 7.83
C ASP A 59 -21.84 15.13 9.23
N ASP A 60 -22.48 16.29 9.42
CA ASP A 60 -23.59 16.45 10.35
C ASP A 60 -24.54 17.56 9.87
N SER A 61 -25.82 17.23 9.88
CA SER A 61 -26.91 18.01 9.31
C SER A 61 -27.44 19.04 10.31
N SER A 62 -27.26 20.34 10.02
CA SER A 62 -28.19 21.42 10.38
C SER A 62 -27.76 22.74 9.72
N ARG A 63 -28.54 23.23 8.74
CA ARG A 63 -28.37 24.57 8.16
C ARG A 63 -29.44 25.50 8.73
N ASN A 64 -28.98 26.50 9.48
CA ASN A 64 -29.65 27.78 9.61
C ASN A 64 -28.72 28.88 9.05
N ASN A 65 -29.31 29.91 8.48
CA ASN A 65 -28.71 30.87 7.55
C ASN A 65 -27.60 31.78 8.12
N GLY A 66 -26.70 32.17 7.21
CA GLY A 66 -26.11 33.51 7.07
C GLY A 66 -25.24 34.05 8.21
N ASP A 67 -23.92 34.10 8.01
CA ASP A 67 -23.22 35.37 7.75
C ASP A 67 -21.73 35.15 7.50
N ASP A 68 -21.19 36.07 6.71
CA ASP A 68 -19.80 36.23 6.30
C ASP A 68 -18.89 36.47 7.52
N ASP A 69 -18.05 35.49 7.86
CA ASP A 69 -17.04 35.63 8.90
C ASP A 69 -15.69 35.08 8.38
N ASN A 70 -15.04 35.90 7.56
CA ASN A 70 -13.61 35.80 7.29
C ASN A 70 -12.84 36.29 8.54
N GLN A 71 -13.00 35.58 9.66
CA GLN A 71 -12.14 35.77 10.82
C GLN A 71 -10.77 35.19 10.50
N ASP A 72 -9.75 36.05 10.45
CA ASP A 72 -8.34 35.64 10.49
C ASP A 72 -8.09 34.95 11.84
N PHE A 73 -8.36 33.65 11.90
CA PHE A 73 -8.03 32.84 13.06
C PHE A 73 -6.50 32.86 13.23
N PRO A 74 -5.99 33.18 14.44
CA PRO A 74 -4.56 33.10 14.70
C PRO A 74 -4.07 31.69 14.36
N THR A 75 -3.06 31.61 13.49
CA THR A 75 -2.44 30.33 13.14
C THR A 75 -1.84 29.75 14.42
N LEU A 76 -2.32 28.58 14.85
CA LEU A 76 -1.81 27.90 16.04
C LEU A 76 -0.32 27.61 15.85
N VAL A 77 0.52 28.14 16.74
CA VAL A 77 1.96 27.84 16.77
C VAL A 77 2.24 27.00 18.01
N GLY A 78 2.80 25.81 17.81
CA GLY A 78 3.17 24.92 18.91
C GLY A 78 4.30 25.51 19.76
N THR A 79 4.25 25.28 21.07
CA THR A 79 5.24 25.77 22.04
C THR A 79 5.84 24.65 22.90
N CYS A 80 5.45 23.39 22.68
CA CYS A 80 6.03 22.26 23.39
C CYS A 80 7.52 22.10 23.04
N PRO A 81 8.46 22.26 23.99
CA PRO A 81 9.89 22.18 23.70
C PRO A 81 10.43 20.75 23.67
N PHE A 82 9.57 19.74 23.85
CA PHE A 82 9.95 18.32 24.00
C PHE A 82 9.31 17.45 22.93
N MET A 83 9.84 16.24 22.71
CA MET A 83 9.23 15.24 21.83
C MET A 83 7.83 14.79 22.29
N CYS A 84 7.49 15.01 23.57
CA CYS A 84 6.19 14.75 24.18
C CYS A 84 5.83 15.85 25.19
N PRO A 85 4.63 16.46 25.13
CA PRO A 85 4.13 17.39 26.14
C PRO A 85 4.22 16.83 27.56
N VAL A 86 4.49 17.70 28.53
CA VAL A 86 4.69 17.30 29.94
C VAL A 86 3.45 16.62 30.50
N GLU A 87 2.27 17.20 30.29
CA GLU A 87 1.01 16.66 30.79
C GLU A 87 0.68 15.29 30.18
N GLU A 88 0.92 15.12 28.87
CA GLU A 88 0.76 13.82 28.23
C GLU A 88 1.72 12.78 28.83
N ARG A 89 2.98 13.16 29.02
CA ARG A 89 4.01 12.27 29.58
C ARG A 89 3.63 11.78 30.98
N GLU A 90 3.26 12.70 31.87
CA GLU A 90 2.84 12.35 33.23
C GLU A 90 1.55 11.51 33.24
N ARG A 91 0.58 11.85 32.38
CA ARG A 91 -0.65 11.06 32.23
C ARG A 91 -0.34 9.63 31.79
N ARG A 92 0.58 9.44 30.85
CA ARG A 92 0.98 8.12 30.35
C ARG A 92 1.79 7.32 31.37
N GLU A 93 2.57 7.97 32.24
CA GLU A 93 3.20 7.32 33.41
C GLU A 93 2.13 6.82 34.40
N ARG A 94 1.18 7.67 34.78
CA ARG A 94 0.08 7.31 35.71
C ARG A 94 -0.76 6.15 35.17
N LEU A 95 -1.07 6.16 33.87
CA LEU A 95 -1.88 5.12 33.21
C LEU A 95 -1.07 3.90 32.76
N ARG A 96 0.25 3.90 32.93
CA ARG A 96 1.18 2.84 32.44
C ARG A 96 1.05 2.56 30.94
N ASP A 97 0.77 3.61 30.15
CA ASP A 97 0.63 3.57 28.69
C ASP A 97 1.94 4.00 27.99
N LEU A 98 3.08 3.44 28.42
CA LEU A 98 4.40 3.68 27.84
C LEU A 98 4.81 2.55 26.90
N ALA A 99 5.16 2.90 25.66
CA ALA A 99 5.72 1.97 24.69
C ALA A 99 7.12 1.54 25.11
N VAL A 100 7.61 0.43 24.56
CA VAL A 100 8.90 -0.19 24.95
C VAL A 100 10.07 0.81 24.88
N PHE A 101 10.12 1.65 23.85
CA PHE A 101 11.18 2.65 23.64
C PHE A 101 11.09 3.87 24.57
N GLU A 102 9.98 4.02 25.29
CA GLU A 102 9.76 5.18 26.17
C GLU A 102 10.06 4.83 27.63
N ARG A 103 10.37 3.57 27.95
CA ARG A 103 10.50 3.09 29.33
C ARG A 103 11.90 3.32 29.87
N LEU A 104 11.99 4.08 30.96
CA LEU A 104 13.24 4.29 31.66
C LEU A 104 13.67 2.98 32.35
N HIS A 105 14.82 2.43 31.96
CA HIS A 105 15.32 1.13 32.41
C HIS A 105 14.30 -0.02 32.25
N GLY A 106 13.44 0.05 31.22
CA GLY A 106 12.40 -0.94 30.97
C GLY A 106 11.18 -0.86 31.90
N ASN A 107 11.13 0.09 32.84
CA ASN A 107 10.00 0.24 33.75
C ASN A 107 8.75 0.78 33.02
N PRO A 108 7.61 0.06 33.01
CA PRO A 108 6.40 0.47 32.30
C PRO A 108 5.68 1.69 32.92
N ALA A 109 6.08 2.13 34.11
CA ALA A 109 5.48 3.27 34.82
C ALA A 109 6.41 4.49 34.91
N LYS A 110 7.60 4.44 34.31
CA LYS A 110 8.57 5.55 34.33
C LYS A 110 9.13 5.83 32.94
N THR A 111 9.21 7.10 32.59
CA THR A 111 9.84 7.59 31.36
C THR A 111 10.77 8.77 31.67
N SER A 112 11.35 9.38 30.63
CA SER A 112 12.10 10.63 30.73
C SER A 112 11.72 11.55 29.57
N PRO A 113 11.98 12.87 29.67
CA PRO A 113 11.73 13.82 28.58
C PRO A 113 12.47 13.47 27.27
N THR A 114 13.59 12.74 27.35
CA THR A 114 14.41 12.33 26.20
C THR A 114 13.94 11.02 25.56
N LEU A 115 13.02 10.28 26.20
CA LEU A 115 12.50 9.00 25.68
C LEU A 115 11.05 9.12 25.22
N ALA A 116 10.22 9.88 25.93
CA ALA A 116 8.80 10.01 25.65
C ALA A 116 8.56 10.74 24.32
N VAL A 117 7.77 10.14 23.43
CA VAL A 117 7.34 10.76 22.18
C VAL A 117 5.81 10.85 22.17
N LYS A 118 5.27 12.01 21.77
CA LYS A 118 3.82 12.27 21.72
C LYS A 118 3.10 11.18 20.92
N LYS A 119 2.12 10.52 21.53
CA LYS A 119 1.30 9.47 20.90
C LYS A 119 0.30 10.09 19.93
N PHE A 120 -0.08 9.38 18.88
CA PHE A 120 -1.15 9.86 18.00
C PHE A 120 -2.50 9.81 18.71
N CYS A 121 -3.28 10.91 18.64
CA CYS A 121 -4.61 10.96 19.21
C CYS A 121 -5.68 10.87 18.11
N ARG A 122 -6.55 9.86 18.16
CA ARG A 122 -7.60 9.64 17.14
C ARG A 122 -8.67 10.74 17.16
N THR A 123 -9.01 11.23 18.34
CA THR A 123 -10.08 12.20 18.58
C THR A 123 -9.47 13.41 19.26
N ILE A 124 -9.28 14.48 18.47
CA ILE A 124 -8.83 15.77 18.99
C ILE A 124 -9.97 16.76 18.81
N SER A 125 -10.39 17.38 19.91
CA SER A 125 -11.22 18.58 19.89
C SER A 125 -10.29 19.78 19.71
N THR A 126 -10.38 20.46 18.57
CA THR A 126 -9.53 21.63 18.27
C THR A 126 -9.76 22.78 19.25
N LYS A 127 -10.89 22.80 19.97
CA LYS A 127 -11.19 23.81 21.00
C LYS A 127 -10.39 23.63 22.29
N ASP A 128 -9.93 22.40 22.56
CA ASP A 128 -9.24 22.07 23.81
C ASP A 128 -7.71 22.03 23.65
N VAL A 129 -7.20 22.08 22.41
CA VAL A 129 -5.75 22.04 22.13
C VAL A 129 -5.11 23.38 22.48
N GLN A 130 -4.18 23.35 23.42
CA GLN A 130 -3.35 24.50 23.75
C GLN A 130 -2.05 24.50 22.94
N ALA A 131 -1.41 25.67 22.83
CA ALA A 131 -0.12 25.78 22.16
C ALA A 131 0.95 24.87 22.80
N CYS A 132 0.91 24.65 24.12
CA CYS A 132 1.84 23.78 24.84
C CYS A 132 1.63 22.28 24.56
N ASP A 133 0.50 21.90 23.96
CA ASP A 133 0.23 20.52 23.55
C ASP A 133 0.84 20.19 22.19
N VAL A 134 1.21 21.21 21.41
CA VAL A 134 1.69 21.06 20.03
C VAL A 134 3.18 21.36 19.96
N ARG A 135 3.93 20.51 19.26
CA ARG A 135 5.38 20.70 19.05
C ARG A 135 5.62 21.65 17.87
N PRO A 136 6.50 22.65 18.00
CA PRO A 136 6.91 23.48 16.87
C PRO A 136 7.73 22.68 15.87
N VAL A 137 7.83 23.17 14.63
CA VAL A 137 8.50 22.49 13.51
C VAL A 137 9.94 22.01 13.83
N PRO A 138 10.82 22.78 14.48
CA PRO A 138 12.16 22.29 14.83
C PRO A 138 12.14 21.06 15.73
N VAL A 139 11.26 21.07 16.76
CA VAL A 139 11.11 19.92 17.68
C VAL A 139 10.52 18.72 16.95
N LEU A 140 9.60 18.94 16.00
CA LEU A 140 9.04 17.86 15.18
C LEU A 140 10.10 17.23 14.26
N GLU A 141 11.00 18.02 13.69
CA GLU A 141 12.11 17.52 12.88
C GLU A 141 13.10 16.71 13.72
N ASP A 142 13.50 17.22 14.88
CA ASP A 142 14.35 16.49 15.83
C ASP A 142 13.69 15.18 16.30
N THR A 143 12.38 15.22 16.55
CA THR A 143 11.61 14.02 16.89
C THR A 143 11.64 13.02 15.74
N LEU A 144 11.47 13.47 14.49
CA LEU A 144 11.54 12.59 13.32
C LEU A 144 12.93 11.97 13.16
N ASN A 145 13.99 12.75 13.38
CA ASN A 145 15.38 12.27 13.39
C ASN A 145 15.58 11.17 14.44
N TYR A 146 15.12 11.41 15.67
CA TYR A 146 15.16 10.42 16.75
C TYR A 146 14.43 9.13 16.36
N LEU A 147 13.21 9.24 15.83
CA LEU A 147 12.40 8.09 15.43
C LEU A 147 13.06 7.27 14.32
N LEU A 148 13.56 7.91 13.26
CA LEU A 148 14.17 7.20 12.15
C LEU A 148 15.50 6.55 12.55
N ASN A 149 16.25 7.14 13.49
CA ASN A 149 17.44 6.51 14.05
C ASN A 149 17.15 5.20 14.80
N LEU A 150 15.92 5.00 15.30
CA LEU A 150 15.51 3.73 15.93
C LEU A 150 15.46 2.57 14.93
N LEU A 151 15.35 2.83 13.63
CA LEU A 151 15.41 1.78 12.60
C LEU A 151 16.77 1.08 12.59
N HIS A 152 17.83 1.81 12.92
CA HIS A 152 19.22 1.33 12.83
C HIS A 152 19.80 0.96 14.19
N SER A 153 19.39 1.65 15.25
CA SER A 153 19.98 1.53 16.59
C SER A 153 19.26 0.55 17.53
N SER A 154 18.11 0.03 17.12
CA SER A 154 17.28 -0.84 17.97
C SER A 154 17.56 -2.32 17.73
N ASP A 155 17.82 -3.06 18.81
CA ASP A 155 17.92 -4.53 18.80
C ASP A 155 16.53 -5.23 18.85
N ARG A 156 15.43 -4.47 18.83
CA ARG A 156 14.07 -5.03 18.85
C ARG A 156 13.65 -5.56 17.47
N PRO A 157 12.75 -6.56 17.41
CA PRO A 157 12.12 -6.97 16.17
C PRO A 157 11.53 -5.79 15.41
N PHE A 158 11.63 -5.84 14.08
CA PHE A 158 11.21 -4.74 13.21
C PHE A 158 9.75 -4.36 13.43
N GLU A 159 8.86 -5.30 13.70
CA GLU A 159 7.44 -5.06 13.95
C GLU A 159 7.21 -4.14 15.15
N VAL A 160 8.02 -4.31 16.21
CA VAL A 160 7.95 -3.48 17.42
C VAL A 160 8.44 -2.06 17.13
N VAL A 161 9.54 -1.94 16.36
CA VAL A 161 10.08 -0.65 15.93
C VAL A 161 9.10 0.07 15.01
N HIS A 162 8.57 -0.65 14.02
CA HIS A 162 7.55 -0.19 13.08
C HIS A 162 6.34 0.36 13.82
N ASP A 163 5.71 -0.40 14.73
CA ASP A 163 4.49 0.04 15.41
C ASP A 163 4.70 1.33 16.20
N PHE A 164 5.88 1.49 16.80
CA PHE A 164 6.23 2.72 17.50
C PHE A 164 6.38 3.90 16.52
N ILE A 165 7.23 3.78 15.50
CA ILE A 165 7.48 4.87 14.54
C ILE A 165 6.19 5.19 13.76
N PHE A 166 5.42 4.18 13.36
CA PHE A 166 4.15 4.32 12.67
C PHE A 166 3.15 5.18 13.46
N ASP A 167 3.01 4.96 14.77
CA ASP A 167 2.13 5.79 15.60
C ASP A 167 2.70 7.21 15.78
N ARG A 168 3.99 7.33 16.07
CA ARG A 168 4.60 8.64 16.38
C ARG A 168 4.73 9.54 15.16
N THR A 169 4.96 8.99 13.97
CA THR A 169 4.92 9.77 12.71
C THR A 169 3.52 10.28 12.40
N ARG A 170 2.45 9.54 12.74
CA ARG A 170 1.07 10.08 12.64
C ARG A 170 0.85 11.25 13.60
N SER A 171 1.41 11.20 14.80
CA SER A 171 1.38 12.31 15.76
C SER A 171 2.14 13.54 15.22
N ILE A 172 3.31 13.34 14.58
CA ILE A 172 4.06 14.42 13.92
C ILE A 172 3.21 15.08 12.82
N ARG A 173 2.63 14.29 11.91
CA ARG A 173 1.75 14.82 10.85
C ARG A 173 0.53 15.55 11.40
N GLN A 174 -0.02 15.06 12.51
CA GLN A 174 -1.14 15.69 13.21
C GLN A 174 -0.74 17.08 13.75
N ASP A 175 0.42 17.21 14.40
CA ASP A 175 0.93 18.51 14.86
C ASP A 175 1.26 19.46 13.71
N LEU A 176 1.83 18.96 12.60
CA LEU A 176 2.08 19.76 11.39
C LEU A 176 0.79 20.29 10.77
N SER A 177 -0.25 19.45 10.73
CA SER A 177 -1.56 19.80 10.18
C SER A 177 -2.29 20.83 11.06
N MET A 178 -2.20 20.70 12.39
CA MET A 178 -2.79 21.67 13.32
C MET A 178 -2.16 23.07 13.21
N GLN A 179 -0.87 23.15 12.87
CA GLN A 179 -0.16 24.41 12.70
C GLN A 179 -0.29 24.99 11.27
N ASN A 180 -0.91 24.25 10.34
CA ASN A 180 -1.09 24.65 8.93
C ASN A 180 0.21 25.15 8.25
N VAL A 181 1.36 24.54 8.59
CA VAL A 181 2.66 24.97 8.07
C VAL A 181 2.97 24.24 6.76
N VAL A 182 3.32 25.01 5.73
CA VAL A 182 3.75 24.50 4.42
C VAL A 182 5.02 25.22 4.01
N ASN A 183 6.15 24.52 4.02
CA ASN A 183 7.45 25.01 3.56
C ASN A 183 8.36 23.83 3.15
N ASP A 184 9.54 24.12 2.60
CA ASP A 184 10.47 23.09 2.12
C ASP A 184 10.94 22.13 3.23
N GLN A 185 11.07 22.61 4.47
CA GLN A 185 11.45 21.78 5.62
C GLN A 185 10.37 20.75 5.92
N VAL A 186 9.11 21.19 5.99
CA VAL A 186 7.96 20.30 6.21
C VAL A 186 7.78 19.31 5.05
N ILE A 187 8.00 19.75 3.80
CA ILE A 187 8.01 18.84 2.64
C ILE A 187 9.03 17.73 2.86
N ARG A 188 10.30 18.06 3.17
CA ARG A 188 11.35 17.05 3.42
C ARG A 188 10.99 16.09 4.56
N MET A 189 10.33 16.58 5.61
CA MET A 189 9.83 15.70 6.69
C MET A 189 8.78 14.72 6.17
N TYR A 190 7.82 15.17 5.36
CA TYR A 190 6.83 14.27 4.73
C TYR A 190 7.48 13.28 3.78
N GLU A 191 8.45 13.69 2.97
CA GLU A 191 9.22 12.79 2.10
C GLU A 191 9.87 11.67 2.91
N ARG A 192 10.51 11.99 4.05
CA ARG A 192 11.13 11.00 4.94
C ARG A 192 10.11 10.05 5.58
N MET A 193 8.96 10.57 6.05
CA MET A 193 7.88 9.74 6.58
C MET A 193 7.28 8.80 5.51
N VAL A 194 7.13 9.29 4.28
CA VAL A 194 6.68 8.46 3.14
C VAL A 194 7.72 7.37 2.83
N LYS A 195 9.01 7.70 2.81
CA LYS A 195 10.09 6.71 2.63
C LYS A 195 10.06 5.63 3.71
N PHE A 196 9.89 6.02 4.98
CA PHE A 196 9.71 5.07 6.08
C PHE A 196 8.54 4.11 5.82
N HIS A 197 7.38 4.61 5.38
CA HIS A 197 6.23 3.77 5.10
C HIS A 197 6.46 2.82 3.90
N ILE A 198 7.16 3.27 2.84
CA ILE A 198 7.51 2.44 1.68
C ILE A 198 8.44 1.30 2.10
N VAL A 199 9.48 1.59 2.87
CA VAL A 199 10.42 0.57 3.35
C VAL A 199 9.76 -0.36 4.36
N SER A 200 8.88 0.16 5.21
CA SER A 200 8.09 -0.65 6.12
C SER A 200 7.17 -1.61 5.38
N TYR A 201 6.55 -1.17 4.27
CA TYR A 201 5.72 -2.02 3.43
C TYR A 201 6.50 -3.24 2.90
N HIS A 202 7.75 -3.02 2.47
CA HIS A 202 8.68 -4.06 2.02
C HIS A 202 9.08 -5.02 3.14
N LEU A 203 9.53 -4.49 4.28
CA LEU A 203 10.02 -5.30 5.41
C LEU A 203 8.89 -6.11 6.09
N LEU A 204 7.68 -5.54 6.19
CA LEU A 204 6.51 -6.26 6.69
C LEU A 204 6.16 -7.40 5.72
N HIS A 205 6.17 -7.18 4.40
CA HIS A 205 5.86 -8.25 3.45
C HIS A 205 6.84 -9.43 3.54
N LYS A 206 8.13 -9.17 3.75
CA LYS A 206 9.13 -10.23 3.97
C LYS A 206 8.87 -11.05 5.24
N SER A 207 8.21 -10.45 6.22
CA SER A 207 7.90 -11.03 7.53
C SER A 207 6.47 -11.58 7.60
N SER A 208 5.79 -11.79 6.45
CA SER A 208 4.38 -12.19 6.35
C SER A 208 4.05 -13.59 6.90
N GLY A 209 5.02 -14.32 7.44
CA GLY A 209 4.79 -15.59 8.13
C GLY A 209 4.07 -15.48 9.48
N THR A 210 3.88 -14.26 10.02
CA THR A 210 3.18 -14.05 11.31
C THR A 210 1.76 -13.51 11.13
N PRO A 211 0.77 -13.95 11.96
CA PRO A 211 -0.63 -13.55 11.80
C PRO A 211 -0.89 -12.03 11.87
N ASN A 212 -0.07 -11.29 12.62
CA ASN A 212 -0.27 -9.86 12.84
C ASN A 212 0.24 -9.00 11.67
N THR A 213 1.18 -9.51 10.87
CA THR A 213 1.89 -8.73 9.83
C THR A 213 0.94 -8.25 8.73
N ALA A 214 -0.07 -9.04 8.36
CA ALA A 214 -1.03 -8.66 7.31
C ALA A 214 -1.84 -7.40 7.68
N SER A 215 -2.29 -7.30 8.94
CA SER A 215 -3.01 -6.12 9.46
C SER A 215 -2.09 -4.90 9.51
N MET A 216 -0.86 -5.06 10.00
CA MET A 216 0.15 -4.00 10.03
C MET A 216 0.44 -3.48 8.62
N CYS A 217 0.60 -4.37 7.65
CA CYS A 217 0.86 -4.01 6.27
C CYS A 217 -0.31 -3.21 5.65
N HIS A 218 -1.56 -3.63 5.90
CA HIS A 218 -2.74 -2.91 5.44
C HIS A 218 -2.82 -1.50 6.03
N LEU A 219 -2.66 -1.38 7.35
CA LEU A 219 -2.65 -0.08 8.03
C LEU A 219 -1.49 0.81 7.57
N ASN A 220 -0.31 0.23 7.33
CA ASN A 220 0.84 0.93 6.77
C ASN A 220 0.54 1.49 5.37
N ALA A 221 -0.06 0.68 4.48
CA ALA A 221 -0.45 1.13 3.15
C ALA A 221 -1.48 2.28 3.20
N GLU A 222 -2.44 2.23 4.13
CA GLU A 222 -3.41 3.31 4.33
C GLU A 222 -2.73 4.62 4.79
N GLN A 223 -1.79 4.54 5.74
CA GLN A 223 -1.06 5.73 6.20
C GLN A 223 -0.05 6.25 5.18
N LEU A 224 0.54 5.38 4.36
CA LEU A 224 1.35 5.75 3.21
C LEU A 224 0.53 6.59 2.23
N MET A 225 -0.67 6.12 1.88
CA MET A 225 -1.57 6.83 0.97
C MET A 225 -1.93 8.22 1.51
N LYS A 226 -2.30 8.31 2.79
CA LYS A 226 -2.60 9.58 3.46
C LYS A 226 -1.39 10.52 3.47
N ALA A 227 -0.19 10.02 3.77
CA ALA A 227 1.03 10.81 3.74
C ALA A 227 1.33 11.35 2.34
N LEU A 228 1.22 10.50 1.31
CA LEU A 228 1.41 10.88 -0.09
C LEU A 228 0.40 11.94 -0.53
N THR A 229 -0.88 11.80 -0.17
CA THR A 229 -1.90 12.82 -0.47
C THR A 229 -1.52 14.18 0.12
N THR A 230 -1.13 14.21 1.41
CA THR A 230 -0.68 15.47 2.02
C THR A 230 0.58 16.03 1.36
N LEU A 231 1.56 15.17 1.06
CA LEU A 231 2.78 15.58 0.36
C LEU A 231 2.49 16.19 -1.01
N PHE A 232 1.57 15.59 -1.78
CA PHE A 232 1.17 16.15 -3.08
C PHE A 232 0.43 17.47 -2.96
N ASN A 233 -0.44 17.62 -1.96
CA ASN A 233 -1.07 18.92 -1.69
C ASN A 233 -0.02 19.98 -1.32
N MET A 234 1.02 19.61 -0.57
CA MET A 234 2.13 20.50 -0.24
C MET A 234 2.99 20.84 -1.47
N TYR A 235 3.27 19.88 -2.34
CA TYR A 235 3.91 20.18 -3.63
C TYR A 235 3.07 21.17 -4.42
N GLU A 236 1.76 20.93 -4.56
CA GLU A 236 0.82 21.81 -5.25
C GLU A 236 0.79 23.23 -4.66
N ALA A 237 0.72 23.35 -3.34
CA ALA A 237 0.73 24.64 -2.64
C ALA A 237 2.05 25.39 -2.83
N ASN A 238 3.19 24.69 -2.80
CA ASN A 238 4.50 25.30 -3.06
C ASN A 238 4.72 25.65 -4.53
N ARG A 239 3.87 25.22 -5.48
CA ARG A 239 4.03 25.60 -6.91
C ARG A 239 3.92 27.11 -7.14
N ALA A 240 3.35 27.87 -6.21
CA ALA A 240 3.31 29.33 -6.26
C ALA A 240 4.71 29.96 -6.35
N SER A 241 5.77 29.28 -5.88
CA SER A 241 7.17 29.73 -5.97
C SER A 241 7.88 29.33 -7.28
N GLN A 242 7.16 28.73 -8.25
CA GLN A 242 7.63 28.29 -9.58
C GLN A 242 8.71 27.19 -9.63
N SER A 243 9.24 26.70 -8.51
CA SER A 243 10.18 25.56 -8.50
C SER A 243 9.45 24.20 -8.50
N ILE A 244 9.91 23.26 -9.32
CA ILE A 244 9.53 21.84 -9.22
C ILE A 244 10.32 21.24 -8.07
N CYS A 245 9.64 20.57 -7.13
CA CYS A 245 10.32 19.86 -6.05
C CYS A 245 11.12 18.69 -6.63
N HIS A 246 12.40 18.58 -6.24
CA HIS A 246 13.34 17.62 -6.84
C HIS A 246 12.82 16.18 -6.81
N ASN A 247 12.18 15.77 -5.70
CA ASN A 247 11.73 14.40 -5.48
C ASN A 247 10.28 14.15 -5.93
N GLU A 248 9.56 15.16 -6.44
CA GLU A 248 8.13 15.04 -6.79
C GLU A 248 7.87 13.89 -7.78
N ALA A 249 8.76 13.74 -8.78
CA ALA A 249 8.68 12.66 -9.75
C ALA A 249 8.83 11.26 -9.14
N GLU A 250 9.71 11.10 -8.16
CA GLU A 250 9.93 9.83 -7.46
C GLU A 250 8.66 9.41 -6.71
N PHE A 251 8.10 10.30 -5.89
CA PHE A 251 6.90 10.00 -5.12
C PHE A 251 5.63 9.85 -5.97
N CYS A 252 5.50 10.62 -7.07
CA CYS A 252 4.44 10.39 -8.06
C CYS A 252 4.55 9.00 -8.68
N SER A 253 5.76 8.53 -9.00
CA SER A 253 5.97 7.20 -9.57
C SER A 253 5.57 6.09 -8.60
N VAL A 254 5.91 6.24 -7.32
CA VAL A 254 5.51 5.34 -6.24
C VAL A 254 3.99 5.30 -6.09
N TYR A 255 3.34 6.47 -6.07
CA TYR A 255 1.88 6.55 -6.01
C TYR A 255 1.22 5.82 -7.18
N LEU A 256 1.74 5.96 -8.40
CA LEU A 256 1.23 5.22 -9.55
C LEU A 256 1.40 3.70 -9.38
N LEU A 257 2.54 3.24 -8.86
CA LEU A 257 2.82 1.82 -8.66
C LEU A 257 1.96 1.19 -7.55
N LEU A 258 1.56 1.97 -6.54
CA LEU A 258 0.57 1.52 -5.55
C LEU A 258 -0.76 1.14 -6.20
N HIS A 259 -1.03 1.53 -7.45
CA HIS A 259 -2.23 1.16 -8.20
C HIS A 259 -2.12 -0.16 -8.99
N LEU A 260 -1.05 -0.95 -8.79
CA LEU A 260 -0.94 -2.29 -9.36
C LEU A 260 -1.99 -3.24 -8.75
N GLY A 261 -2.33 -3.07 -7.47
CA GLY A 261 -3.36 -3.85 -6.79
C GLY A 261 -4.79 -3.50 -7.20
N SER A 262 -5.73 -4.42 -6.92
CA SER A 262 -7.16 -4.22 -7.14
C SER A 262 -7.86 -3.45 -6.02
N ASP A 263 -7.25 -3.35 -4.84
CA ASP A 263 -7.82 -2.74 -3.63
C ASP A 263 -7.27 -1.32 -3.38
N ASN A 264 -7.34 -0.48 -4.42
CA ASN A 264 -6.79 0.88 -4.32
C ASN A 264 -7.83 1.80 -3.67
N GLN A 265 -7.53 2.23 -2.45
CA GLN A 265 -8.28 3.24 -1.71
C GLN A 265 -7.97 4.69 -2.17
N GLY A 266 -7.18 4.85 -3.24
CA GLY A 266 -6.79 6.13 -3.83
C GLY A 266 -7.82 6.65 -4.84
N GLU A 267 -7.65 7.90 -5.27
CA GLU A 267 -8.50 8.44 -6.32
C GLU A 267 -8.27 7.73 -7.67
N PRO A 268 -9.26 7.71 -8.58
CA PRO A 268 -9.07 7.16 -9.91
C PRO A 268 -7.89 7.82 -10.66
N LEU A 269 -7.00 6.99 -11.22
CA LEU A 269 -5.82 7.48 -11.96
C LEU A 269 -6.17 8.44 -13.09
N SER A 270 -7.35 8.30 -13.71
CA SER A 270 -7.83 9.21 -14.75
C SER A 270 -7.99 10.66 -14.27
N LEU A 271 -8.39 10.84 -13.01
CA LEU A 271 -8.47 12.15 -12.36
C LEU A 271 -7.08 12.61 -11.90
N TRP A 272 -6.31 11.71 -11.28
CA TRP A 272 -4.96 12.01 -10.80
C TRP A 272 -4.04 12.54 -11.90
N PHE A 273 -4.02 11.88 -13.07
CA PHE A 273 -3.17 12.29 -14.20
C PHE A 273 -3.45 13.71 -14.71
N ARG A 274 -4.66 14.25 -14.49
CA ARG A 274 -4.98 15.63 -14.91
C ARG A 274 -4.22 16.69 -14.10
N ARG A 275 -3.76 16.34 -12.90
CA ARG A 275 -3.05 17.25 -11.99
C ARG A 275 -1.52 17.19 -12.11
N ILE A 276 -1.01 16.17 -12.80
CA ILE A 276 0.43 15.96 -12.94
C ILE A 276 0.99 16.81 -14.09
N ARG A 277 2.06 17.56 -13.81
CA ARG A 277 2.69 18.45 -14.78
C ARG A 277 3.45 17.65 -15.85
N SER A 278 3.54 18.24 -17.04
CA SER A 278 4.26 17.65 -18.18
C SER A 278 5.72 17.25 -17.88
N PRO A 279 6.54 18.05 -17.15
CA PRO A 279 7.90 17.63 -16.80
C PRO A 279 7.94 16.38 -15.93
N ILE A 280 7.04 16.28 -14.94
CA ILE A 280 6.93 15.11 -14.06
C ILE A 280 6.48 13.89 -14.87
N MET A 281 5.50 14.04 -15.76
CA MET A 281 5.02 12.96 -16.63
C MET A 281 6.09 12.42 -17.58
N LYS A 282 7.11 13.23 -17.91
CA LYS A 282 8.24 12.88 -18.79
C LYS A 282 9.49 12.44 -18.03
N SER A 283 9.49 12.50 -16.70
CA SER A 283 10.60 12.02 -15.86
C SER A 283 10.86 10.52 -16.08
N ARG A 284 12.09 10.07 -15.78
CA ARG A 284 12.42 8.64 -15.90
C ARG A 284 11.57 7.82 -14.94
N GLU A 285 11.32 8.35 -13.75
CA GLU A 285 10.58 7.70 -12.67
C GLU A 285 9.15 7.41 -13.11
N MET A 286 8.47 8.42 -13.70
CA MET A 286 7.11 8.22 -14.22
C MET A 286 7.07 7.35 -15.47
N CYS A 287 8.04 7.47 -16.38
CA CYS A 287 8.11 6.62 -17.56
C CYS A 287 8.28 5.14 -17.19
N PHE A 288 9.11 4.85 -16.18
CA PHE A 288 9.24 3.52 -15.59
C PHE A 288 7.91 3.04 -15.00
N ALA A 289 7.32 3.79 -14.07
CA ALA A 289 6.10 3.37 -13.38
C ALA A 289 4.93 3.10 -14.35
N ARG A 290 4.78 3.91 -15.40
CA ARG A 290 3.77 3.71 -16.44
C ARG A 290 4.02 2.44 -17.27
N ARG A 291 5.27 2.12 -17.59
CA ARG A 291 5.63 0.88 -18.29
C ARG A 291 5.32 -0.34 -17.44
N ILE A 292 5.74 -0.34 -16.17
CA ILE A 292 5.44 -1.42 -15.22
C ILE A 292 3.93 -1.64 -15.09
N LEU A 293 3.16 -0.57 -14.87
CA LEU A 293 1.69 -0.66 -14.79
C LEU A 293 1.07 -1.24 -16.07
N ARG A 294 1.60 -0.85 -17.24
CA ARG A 294 1.15 -1.41 -18.52
C ARG A 294 1.51 -2.88 -18.66
N TYR A 295 2.74 -3.28 -18.33
CA TYR A 295 3.17 -4.68 -18.41
C TYR A 295 2.35 -5.57 -17.49
N TYR A 296 2.09 -5.11 -16.27
CA TYR A 296 1.24 -5.81 -15.31
C TYR A 296 -0.18 -6.02 -15.85
N ARG A 297 -0.84 -4.95 -16.31
CA ARG A 297 -2.22 -5.01 -16.84
C ARG A 297 -2.35 -5.85 -18.11
N LEU A 298 -1.33 -5.88 -18.96
CA LEU A 298 -1.31 -6.70 -20.17
C LEU A 298 -0.84 -8.14 -19.92
N GLY A 299 -0.47 -8.48 -18.68
CA GLY A 299 0.08 -9.79 -18.35
C GLY A 299 1.43 -10.07 -18.99
N ASN A 300 2.20 -9.03 -19.37
CA ASN A 300 3.53 -9.18 -19.96
C ASN A 300 4.58 -9.43 -18.88
N TYR A 301 4.56 -10.64 -18.32
CA TYR A 301 5.42 -11.05 -17.21
C TYR A 301 6.92 -10.91 -17.52
N LYS A 302 7.33 -11.22 -18.76
CA LYS A 302 8.74 -11.14 -19.18
C LYS A 302 9.27 -9.71 -19.10
N GLN A 303 8.53 -8.75 -19.65
CA GLN A 303 8.95 -7.35 -19.61
C GLN A 303 8.77 -6.73 -18.22
N PHE A 304 7.77 -7.16 -17.46
CA PHE A 304 7.58 -6.71 -16.07
C PHE A 304 8.78 -7.06 -15.20
N ILE A 305 9.15 -8.34 -15.13
CA ILE A 305 10.24 -8.83 -14.26
C ILE A 305 11.57 -8.23 -14.71
N ARG A 306 11.86 -8.26 -16.02
CA ARG A 306 13.08 -7.69 -16.58
C ARG A 306 13.22 -6.18 -16.30
N SER A 307 12.16 -5.40 -16.54
CA SER A 307 12.22 -3.94 -16.30
C SER A 307 12.36 -3.63 -14.81
N ALA A 308 11.68 -4.40 -13.95
CA ALA A 308 11.79 -4.26 -12.50
C ALA A 308 13.24 -4.49 -12.03
N GLU A 309 13.92 -5.50 -12.58
CA GLU A 309 15.30 -5.78 -12.23
C GLU A 309 16.27 -4.74 -12.81
N GLU A 310 16.15 -4.35 -14.08
CA GLU A 310 17.11 -3.47 -14.75
C GLU A 310 17.01 -2.00 -14.27
N GLU A 311 15.79 -1.51 -14.03
CA GLU A 311 15.52 -0.07 -13.95
C GLU A 311 14.92 0.43 -12.63
N ALA A 312 14.32 -0.44 -11.80
CA ALA A 312 13.59 0.03 -10.61
C ALA A 312 14.52 0.76 -9.63
N SER A 313 14.10 1.93 -9.14
CA SER A 313 14.72 2.52 -7.95
C SER A 313 14.39 1.67 -6.71
N PHE A 314 15.14 1.87 -5.62
CA PHE A 314 14.88 1.13 -4.37
C PHE A 314 13.43 1.31 -3.89
N LEU A 315 12.91 2.53 -3.83
CA LEU A 315 11.54 2.79 -3.40
C LEU A 315 10.49 2.19 -4.33
N GLN A 316 10.74 2.24 -5.65
CA GLN A 316 9.85 1.60 -6.62
C GLN A 316 9.86 0.08 -6.46
N TYR A 317 11.05 -0.49 -6.23
CA TYR A 317 11.23 -1.92 -5.99
C TYR A 317 10.42 -2.40 -4.77
N CYS A 318 10.51 -1.67 -3.66
CA CYS A 318 9.74 -1.97 -2.44
C CYS A 318 8.22 -2.07 -2.67
N ILE A 319 7.67 -1.30 -3.63
CA ILE A 319 6.25 -1.32 -3.95
C ILE A 319 5.89 -2.44 -4.94
N ILE A 320 6.75 -2.72 -5.92
CA ILE A 320 6.45 -3.73 -6.96
C ILE A 320 6.73 -5.16 -6.48
N GLU A 321 7.61 -5.35 -5.48
CA GLU A 321 8.06 -6.68 -5.03
C GLU A 321 6.89 -7.64 -4.72
N PRO A 322 5.83 -7.24 -3.97
CA PRO A 322 4.72 -8.16 -3.69
C PRO A 322 4.01 -8.68 -4.95
N TYR A 323 3.97 -7.87 -6.01
CA TYR A 323 3.33 -8.22 -7.28
C TYR A 323 4.19 -9.12 -8.16
N ILE A 324 5.50 -9.23 -7.90
CA ILE A 324 6.39 -10.10 -8.68
C ILE A 324 5.93 -11.55 -8.59
N ASN A 325 5.50 -12.00 -7.41
CA ASN A 325 5.01 -13.36 -7.23
C ASN A 325 3.70 -13.61 -7.99
N GLU A 326 2.78 -12.63 -8.00
CA GLU A 326 1.57 -12.70 -8.83
C GLU A 326 1.90 -12.83 -10.32
N VAL A 327 2.89 -12.05 -10.77
CA VAL A 327 3.39 -12.09 -12.16
C VAL A 327 4.08 -13.41 -12.50
N ARG A 328 4.83 -14.00 -11.55
CA ARG A 328 5.45 -15.33 -11.70
C ARG A 328 4.40 -16.43 -11.80
N ILE A 329 3.37 -16.41 -10.97
CA ILE A 329 2.23 -17.35 -11.06
C ILE A 329 1.55 -17.21 -12.42
N LEU A 330 1.30 -15.98 -12.89
CA LEU A 330 0.75 -15.73 -14.22
C LEU A 330 1.64 -16.33 -15.31
N ALA A 331 2.96 -16.14 -15.23
CA ALA A 331 3.91 -16.70 -16.18
C ALA A 331 3.85 -18.23 -16.23
N LEU A 332 3.86 -18.89 -15.06
CA LEU A 332 3.73 -20.34 -14.96
C LEU A 332 2.41 -20.83 -15.58
N SER A 333 1.30 -20.12 -15.34
CA SER A 333 0.00 -20.45 -15.95
C SER A 333 0.01 -20.33 -17.47
N CYS A 334 0.70 -19.32 -18.02
CA CYS A 334 0.84 -19.15 -19.46
C CYS A 334 1.72 -20.24 -20.07
N VAL A 335 2.81 -20.61 -19.40
CA VAL A 335 3.72 -21.67 -19.85
C VAL A 335 3.05 -23.05 -19.79
N SER A 336 2.29 -23.34 -18.73
CA SER A 336 1.60 -24.62 -18.57
C SER A 336 0.46 -24.79 -19.56
N TYR A 337 -0.32 -23.73 -19.82
CA TYR A 337 -1.43 -23.76 -20.76
C TYR A 337 -0.99 -23.70 -22.24
N GLY A 338 0.10 -22.98 -22.52
CA GLY A 338 0.54 -22.64 -23.88
C GLY A 338 1.22 -23.80 -24.65
N GLY A 339 1.34 -25.00 -24.07
CA GLY A 339 2.10 -26.10 -24.67
C GLY A 339 1.34 -27.43 -24.71
N TYR A 340 1.08 -27.95 -25.91
CA TYR A 340 1.12 -29.39 -26.10
C TYR A 340 2.58 -29.73 -26.42
N LYS A 341 3.39 -29.95 -25.38
CA LYS A 341 4.79 -30.33 -25.57
C LYS A 341 4.94 -31.82 -25.30
N LEU A 342 5.55 -32.53 -26.25
CA LEU A 342 6.00 -33.91 -26.07
C LEU A 342 7.11 -34.03 -25.01
N GLN A 343 7.70 -32.90 -24.62
CA GLN A 343 8.80 -32.82 -23.66
C GLN A 343 8.51 -31.79 -22.56
N PRO A 344 8.94 -32.05 -21.31
CA PRO A 344 8.86 -31.09 -20.21
C PRO A 344 9.51 -29.74 -20.55
N TYR A 345 9.00 -28.64 -20.00
CA TYR A 345 9.62 -27.33 -20.14
C TYR A 345 10.81 -27.20 -19.19
N PRO A 346 12.04 -26.92 -19.66
CA PRO A 346 13.23 -26.89 -18.79
C PRO A 346 13.14 -25.88 -17.66
N LEU A 347 13.39 -26.32 -16.43
CA LEU A 347 13.38 -25.46 -15.24
C LEU A 347 14.47 -24.39 -15.27
N VAL A 348 15.64 -24.70 -15.84
CA VAL A 348 16.74 -23.75 -16.06
C VAL A 348 16.28 -22.52 -16.85
N HIS A 349 15.39 -22.73 -17.83
CA HIS A 349 14.88 -21.63 -18.65
C HIS A 349 13.83 -20.80 -17.90
N LEU A 350 13.00 -21.44 -17.05
CA LEU A 350 12.11 -20.73 -16.13
C LEU A 350 12.89 -19.93 -15.09
N SER A 351 13.99 -20.47 -14.58
CA SER A 351 14.89 -19.81 -13.63
C SER A 351 15.38 -18.47 -14.17
N LYS A 352 15.91 -18.49 -15.40
CA LYS A 352 16.36 -17.28 -16.07
C LYS A 352 15.21 -16.32 -16.41
N LEU A 353 14.05 -16.84 -16.83
CA LEU A 353 12.91 -16.04 -17.25
C LEU A 353 12.21 -15.32 -16.06
N LEU A 354 12.12 -15.99 -14.93
CA LEU A 354 11.40 -15.53 -13.73
C LEU A 354 12.33 -14.94 -12.67
N MET A 355 13.64 -14.97 -12.92
CA MET A 355 14.70 -14.51 -12.02
C MET A 355 14.54 -15.13 -10.64
N MET A 356 14.56 -16.46 -10.62
CA MET A 356 14.39 -17.29 -9.43
C MET A 356 15.39 -18.44 -9.46
N LYS A 357 15.82 -18.90 -8.28
CA LYS A 357 16.58 -20.15 -8.16
C LYS A 357 15.73 -21.32 -8.59
N GLU A 358 16.35 -22.35 -9.18
CA GLU A 358 15.62 -23.55 -9.65
C GLU A 358 14.83 -24.22 -8.51
N SER A 359 15.41 -24.30 -7.31
CA SER A 359 14.74 -24.82 -6.10
C SER A 359 13.48 -24.03 -5.70
N ASP A 360 13.48 -22.72 -5.94
CA ASP A 360 12.34 -21.85 -5.64
C ASP A 360 11.24 -22.00 -6.69
N ILE A 361 11.61 -22.22 -7.95
CA ILE A 361 10.63 -22.53 -8.99
C ILE A 361 10.01 -23.89 -8.73
N GLU A 362 10.80 -24.90 -8.35
CA GLU A 362 10.26 -26.20 -7.97
C GLU A 362 9.22 -26.07 -6.87
N SER A 363 9.55 -25.31 -5.80
CA SER A 363 8.62 -25.01 -4.71
C SER A 363 7.36 -24.31 -5.22
N LEU A 364 7.51 -23.26 -6.04
CA LEU A 364 6.39 -22.48 -6.55
C LEU A 364 5.49 -23.32 -7.48
N CYS A 365 6.07 -24.19 -8.31
CA CYS A 365 5.32 -25.12 -9.16
C CYS A 365 4.49 -26.08 -8.31
N ILE A 366 5.07 -26.65 -7.25
CA ILE A 366 4.36 -27.51 -6.29
C ILE A 366 3.23 -26.75 -5.60
N ASP A 367 3.49 -25.52 -5.14
CA ASP A 367 2.48 -24.65 -4.52
C ASP A 367 1.30 -24.34 -5.49
N CYS A 368 1.57 -24.29 -6.79
CA CYS A 368 0.58 -24.07 -7.84
C CYS A 368 -0.09 -25.38 -8.33
N GLY A 369 0.23 -26.53 -7.75
CA GLY A 369 -0.30 -27.84 -8.15
C GLY A 369 0.21 -28.34 -9.50
N LEU A 370 1.39 -27.88 -9.94
CA LEU A 370 2.01 -28.28 -11.20
C LEU A 370 3.01 -29.43 -10.99
N GLU A 371 3.02 -30.39 -11.91
CA GLU A 371 3.92 -31.55 -11.84
C GLU A 371 5.28 -31.25 -12.49
N ILE A 372 6.33 -31.78 -11.89
CA ILE A 372 7.71 -31.63 -12.35
C ILE A 372 8.27 -33.02 -12.62
N SER A 373 8.87 -33.19 -13.80
CA SER A 373 9.65 -34.37 -14.14
C SER A 373 11.07 -34.27 -13.58
N SER A 374 11.56 -35.35 -12.98
CA SER A 374 12.94 -35.50 -12.52
C SER A 374 13.63 -36.60 -13.32
N ASP A 375 13.95 -36.34 -14.59
CA ASP A 375 14.86 -37.21 -15.33
C ASP A 375 16.31 -36.86 -14.97
N GLU A 376 17.22 -37.85 -14.99
CA GLU A 376 18.59 -37.77 -14.46
C GLU A 376 19.48 -36.65 -15.07
N THR A 377 19.05 -36.00 -16.15
CA THR A 377 19.84 -34.98 -16.86
C THR A 377 19.25 -33.57 -16.86
N GLU A 378 17.94 -33.37 -16.73
CA GLU A 378 17.33 -32.03 -16.69
C GLU A 378 15.91 -32.06 -16.10
N LYS A 379 15.65 -31.28 -15.05
CA LYS A 379 14.29 -31.17 -14.49
C LYS A 379 13.42 -30.27 -15.37
N GLY A 380 12.15 -30.65 -15.55
CA GLY A 380 11.24 -29.86 -16.35
C GLY A 380 9.79 -29.89 -15.90
N LEU A 381 9.11 -28.78 -16.12
CA LEU A 381 7.68 -28.60 -15.85
C LEU A 381 6.84 -29.40 -16.85
N LEU A 382 5.96 -30.27 -16.35
CA LEU A 382 5.03 -31.03 -17.17
C LEU A 382 3.84 -30.14 -17.56
N THR A 383 3.56 -30.05 -18.85
CA THR A 383 2.45 -29.26 -19.39
C THR A 383 1.33 -30.20 -19.80
N ASN A 384 0.16 -30.15 -19.15
CA ASN A 384 -1.00 -30.94 -19.52
C ASN A 384 -2.19 -30.03 -19.86
N LYS A 385 -2.99 -30.35 -20.88
CA LYS A 385 -4.16 -29.54 -21.28
C LYS A 385 -5.23 -29.42 -20.18
N GLN A 386 -5.17 -30.29 -19.17
CA GLN A 386 -6.11 -30.38 -18.05
C GLN A 386 -5.55 -29.90 -16.72
N SER A 387 -4.29 -29.44 -16.64
CA SER A 387 -3.73 -28.91 -15.40
C SER A 387 -4.38 -27.57 -15.08
N VAL A 388 -5.52 -27.61 -14.40
CA VAL A 388 -6.16 -26.46 -13.79
C VAL A 388 -5.26 -26.04 -12.65
N MET A 389 -4.51 -24.95 -12.84
CA MET A 389 -3.71 -24.37 -11.77
C MET A 389 -4.66 -24.02 -10.62
N SER A 390 -4.49 -24.68 -9.47
CA SER A 390 -5.14 -24.22 -8.25
C SER A 390 -4.58 -22.84 -7.97
N LYS A 391 -5.43 -21.81 -7.89
CA LYS A 391 -4.96 -20.56 -7.31
C LYS A 391 -4.47 -20.92 -5.91
N PRO A 392 -3.20 -20.61 -5.55
CA PRO A 392 -2.75 -20.83 -4.20
C PRO A 392 -3.76 -20.14 -3.27
N PRO A 393 -4.23 -20.82 -2.20
CA PRO A 393 -5.21 -20.25 -1.29
C PRO A 393 -4.64 -18.93 -0.78
N ARG A 394 -5.38 -17.83 -1.02
CA ARG A 394 -5.04 -16.41 -0.72
C ARG A 394 -3.64 -16.20 -0.12
N GLY A 395 -2.70 -15.86 -1.00
CA GLY A 395 -1.34 -15.46 -0.63
C GLY A 395 -0.39 -16.65 -0.54
N LEU A 396 0.64 -16.67 -1.39
CA LEU A 396 1.80 -17.52 -1.15
C LEU A 396 2.36 -17.14 0.23
N GLN A 397 2.33 -18.06 1.18
CA GLN A 397 2.96 -17.87 2.49
C GLN A 397 4.49 -17.80 2.38
N LYS A 398 5.05 -18.37 1.30
CA LYS A 398 6.49 -18.41 1.06
C LYS A 398 6.93 -17.20 0.24
N TYR A 399 7.89 -16.45 0.79
CA TYR A 399 8.57 -15.36 0.11
C TYR A 399 9.63 -15.92 -0.85
N TYR A 400 9.56 -15.48 -2.11
CA TYR A 400 10.50 -15.85 -3.16
C TYR A 400 11.27 -14.61 -3.62
N PRO A 401 12.53 -14.40 -3.22
CA PRO A 401 13.31 -13.24 -3.65
C PRO A 401 13.54 -13.24 -5.16
N MET A 402 13.85 -12.07 -5.74
CA MET A 402 14.44 -12.03 -7.08
C MET A 402 15.92 -12.42 -7.00
N ASP A 403 16.33 -13.33 -7.87
CA ASP A 403 17.71 -13.74 -8.03
C ASP A 403 18.45 -12.69 -8.89
N SER A 404 18.96 -11.64 -8.24
CA SER A 404 19.71 -10.54 -8.87
C SER A 404 20.63 -9.85 -7.86
N GLU A 405 21.93 -9.82 -8.16
CA GLU A 405 22.93 -9.09 -7.37
C GLU A 405 22.65 -7.58 -7.28
N ARG A 406 22.01 -7.01 -8.31
CA ARG A 406 21.62 -5.58 -8.30
C ARG A 406 20.55 -5.34 -7.24
N ILE A 407 19.53 -6.20 -7.20
CA ILE A 407 18.42 -6.08 -6.24
C ILE A 407 18.89 -6.37 -4.81
N GLU A 408 19.80 -7.33 -4.64
CA GLU A 408 20.42 -7.61 -3.35
C GLU A 408 21.20 -6.41 -2.84
N ARG A 409 22.04 -5.77 -3.68
CA ARG A 409 22.74 -4.53 -3.33
C ARG A 409 21.78 -3.39 -3.01
N LEU A 410 20.74 -3.22 -3.83
CA LEU A 410 19.70 -2.21 -3.64
C LEU A 410 18.97 -2.36 -2.30
N CYS A 411 18.71 -3.61 -1.87
CA CYS A 411 18.14 -3.90 -0.56
C CYS A 411 19.16 -3.78 0.59
N GLY A 412 20.46 -3.94 0.32
CA GLY A 412 21.51 -3.72 1.33
C GLY A 412 21.60 -2.26 1.78
N GLU A 413 21.14 -1.32 0.95
CA GLU A 413 21.11 0.12 1.22
C GLU A 413 19.91 0.58 2.07
N ILE A 414 19.09 -0.34 2.60
CA ILE A 414 17.98 -0.06 3.55
C ILE A 414 18.46 0.79 4.75
N LEU A 415 19.76 0.77 5.04
CA LEU A 415 20.42 1.47 6.14
C LEU A 415 20.60 3.01 5.95
N ASN A 416 20.22 3.59 4.81
CA ASN A 416 20.42 5.03 4.54
C ASN A 416 19.17 5.91 4.75
N LEU A 417 18.12 5.40 5.41
CA LEU A 417 16.88 6.13 5.73
C LEU A 417 17.04 7.21 6.81
#